data_AF-A0A3N0CD43-F1
#
_entry.id   AF-A0A3N0CD43-F1
#
_cell.length_a   1.000
_cell.length_b   1.000
_cell.length_c   1.000
_cell.angle_alpha   90.00
_cell.angle_beta   90.00
_cell.angle_gamma   90.00
#
_symmetry.space_group_name_H-M   'P 1'
#
loop_
_entity.id
_entity.type
_entity.pdbx_description
1 polymer ?
#
loop_
_entity_poly.entity_id
_entity_poly.type
_entity_poly.pdbx_seq_one_letter_code
_entity_poly.pdbx_strand_id
1 'polypeptide(L)' 'MAARSRGVTLAAIADELNADAVPTARGGAKWYPSTVKAVLVSAELDASAA' A
#
# COMPACT_ATOMS: atom_id res chain seq x y z
N MET A 1 21.57 9.32 -16.36
CA MET A 1 21.18 8.49 -15.20
C MET A 1 20.11 7.52 -15.65
N ALA A 2 20.36 6.23 -15.44
CA ALA A 2 19.62 5.12 -16.01
C ALA A 2 18.20 4.97 -15.42
N ALA A 3 17.31 4.52 -16.29
CA ALA A 3 15.88 4.24 -16.10
C ALA A 3 15.51 3.45 -14.84
N ARG A 4 14.33 3.73 -14.29
CA ARG A 4 13.29 2.69 -14.06
C ARG A 4 11.90 3.31 -14.17
N SER A 5 11.11 2.70 -15.03
CA SER A 5 9.67 2.91 -15.25
C SER A 5 8.94 3.17 -13.95
N ARG A 6 8.10 4.22 -13.93
CA ARG A 6 7.21 4.56 -12.82
C ARG A 6 6.07 3.54 -12.72
N GLY A 7 6.40 2.27 -12.51
CA GLY A 7 5.47 1.36 -11.84
C GLY A 7 5.40 1.89 -10.42
N VAL A 8 4.24 2.41 -10.01
CA VAL A 8 4.03 2.88 -8.65
C VAL A 8 4.40 1.71 -7.74
N THR A 9 5.55 1.82 -7.06
CA THR A 9 6.04 0.72 -6.23
C THR A 9 5.18 0.69 -4.97
N LEU A 10 5.10 -0.47 -4.31
CA LEU A 10 4.43 -0.56 -3.01
C LEU A 10 5.01 0.44 -1.98
N ALA A 11 6.26 0.87 -2.17
CA ALA A 11 6.87 1.93 -1.38
C ALA A 11 6.30 3.32 -1.69
N ALA A 12 6.13 3.67 -2.97
CA ALA A 12 5.48 4.93 -3.34
C ALA A 12 4.04 5.02 -2.83
N ILE A 13 3.28 3.92 -2.92
CA ILE A 13 1.93 3.84 -2.35
C ILE A 13 1.97 4.02 -0.83
N ALA A 14 2.92 3.38 -0.14
CA ALA A 14 3.07 3.54 1.30
C ALA A 14 3.43 4.98 1.68
N ASP A 15 4.32 5.63 0.93
CA ASP A 15 4.71 7.02 1.17
C ASP A 15 3.56 7.99 0.95
N GLU A 16 2.76 7.83 -0.11
CA GLU A 16 1.54 8.62 -0.34
C GLU A 16 0.52 8.42 0.79
N LEU A 17 0.24 7.17 1.18
CA LEU A 17 -0.68 6.89 2.28
C LEU A 17 -0.20 7.45 3.62
N ASN A 18 1.12 7.47 3.84
CA ASN A 18 1.71 8.13 5.01
C ASN A 18 1.60 9.66 4.93
N ALA A 19 1.82 10.25 3.75
CA ALA A 19 1.70 11.70 3.54
C ALA A 19 0.26 12.18 3.74
N ASP A 20 -0.72 11.39 3.28
CA ASP A 20 -2.15 11.62 3.43
C ASP A 20 -2.66 11.28 4.85
N ALA A 21 -1.77 10.88 5.75
CA ALA A 21 -2.07 10.47 7.13
C ALA A 21 -3.19 9.43 7.23
N VAL A 22 -3.28 8.53 6.26
CA VAL A 22 -4.31 7.49 6.21
C VAL A 22 -4.07 6.50 7.35
N PRO A 23 -5.04 6.29 8.25
CA PRO A 23 -4.90 5.32 9.32
C PRO A 23 -4.79 3.91 8.74
N THR A 24 -3.77 3.16 9.18
CA THR A 24 -3.60 1.78 8.72
C THR A 24 -4.68 0.89 9.32
N ALA A 25 -5.11 -0.13 8.57
CA ALA A 25 -6.20 -1.03 8.98
C ALA A 25 -5.99 -1.76 10.32
N ARG A 26 -4.75 -1.85 10.82
CA ARG A 26 -4.38 -2.54 12.08
C ARG A 26 -3.88 -1.58 13.16
N GLY A 27 -4.06 -0.26 13.00
CA GLY A 27 -3.66 0.74 14.00
C GLY A 27 -2.15 0.99 14.10
N GLY A 28 -1.38 0.60 13.08
CA GLY A 28 0.02 0.97 12.93
C GLY A 28 0.18 2.46 12.60
N ALA A 29 1.24 3.08 13.15
CA ALA A 29 1.50 4.52 13.00
C ALA A 29 1.94 4.95 11.58
N LYS A 30 2.37 4.01 10.73
CA LYS A 30 2.82 4.25 9.36
C LYS A 30 2.52 3.07 8.43
N TRP A 31 2.28 3.37 7.16
CA TRP A 31 2.22 2.43 6.06
C TRP A 31 3.62 1.95 5.69
N TYR A 32 3.75 0.63 5.59
CA TYR A 32 4.92 -0.05 5.04
C TYR A 32 4.55 -0.73 3.73
N PRO A 33 5.49 -0.93 2.80
CA PRO A 33 5.22 -1.62 1.52
C PRO A 33 4.62 -3.02 1.73
N SER A 34 5.05 -3.73 2.78
CA SER A 34 4.50 -5.03 3.17
C SER A 34 3.05 -4.95 3.67
N THR A 35 2.70 -3.89 4.38
CA THR A 35 1.32 -3.61 4.82
C THR A 35 0.43 -3.29 3.62
N VAL A 36 0.90 -2.48 2.67
CA VAL A 36 0.18 -2.20 1.41
C VAL A 36 -0.11 -3.50 0.66
N LYS A 37 0.89 -4.39 0.54
CA LYS A 37 0.70 -5.70 -0.09
C LYS A 37 -0.36 -6.53 0.63
N ALA A 38 -0.33 -6.59 1.97
CA ALA A 38 -1.30 -7.36 2.74
C ALA A 38 -2.73 -6.81 2.57
N VAL A 39 -2.88 -5.49 2.52
CA VAL A 39 -4.18 -4.84 2.28
C VAL A 39 -4.69 -5.12 0.87
N LEU A 40 -3.83 -5.05 -0.16
CA LEU A 40 -4.21 -5.39 -1.54
C LEU A 40 -4.71 -6.84 -1.65
N VAL A 41 -4.00 -7.78 -1.01
CA VAL A 41 -4.41 -9.19 -0.97
C VAL A 41 -5.74 -9.35 -0.23
N SER A 42 -5.92 -8.67 0.91
CA SER A 42 -7.18 -8.70 1.65
C SER A 42 -8.33 -8.12 0.85
N ALA A 43 -8.12 -7.01 0.15
CA ALA A 43 -9.13 -6.36 -0.68
C ALA A 43 -9.55 -7.24 -1.87
N GLU A 44 -8.60 -7.97 -2.47
CA GLU A 44 -8.91 -8.95 -3.53
C GLU A 44 -9.70 -10.15 -3.00
N LEU A 45 -9.36 -10.63 -1.80
CA LEU A 45 -10.12 -11.70 -1.13
C LEU A 45 -11.55 -11.25 -0.81
N ASP A 46 -11.73 -10.05 -0.25
CA ASP A 46 -13.04 -9.47 0.04
C ASP A 46 -13.86 -9.28 -1.26
N ALA A 47 -13.22 -8.82 -2.34
CA ALA A 47 -13.87 -8.66 -3.65
C ALA A 47 -14.26 -10.00 -4.30
N SER A 48 -13.50 -11.08 -4.07
CA SER A 48 -13.82 -12.42 -4.57
C SER A 48 -14.92 -13.12 -3.76
N ALA A 49 -15.21 -12.63 -2.55
CA ALA A 49 -16.22 -13.16 -1.65
C ALA A 49 -17.60 -12.47 -1.77
N ALA A 50 -17.71 -11.41 -2.57
CA ALA A 50 -18.93 -10.62 -2.80
C ALA A 50 -19.58 -10.96 -4.14
#